data_AF-A0A5N7ZXM5-F1
#
_entry.id   AF-A0A5N7ZXM5-F1
#
_cell.length_a   1.000
_cell.length_b   1.000
_cell.length_c   1.000
_cell.angle_alpha   90.00
_cell.angle_beta   90.00
_cell.angle_gamma   90.00
#
_symmetry.space_group_name_H-M   'P 1'
#
loop_
_entity.id
_entity.type
_entity.pdbx_description
1 polymer ?
#
loop_
_entity_poly.entity_id
_entity_poly.type
_entity_poly.pdbx_seq_one_letter_code
_entity_poly.pdbx_strand_id
1 'polypeptide(L)'
;MPLLSPWSFLFVAAALLWPPATRRWALAPLAAAYGWAWANGTLDPAALAWPALLILAAVLLRNATPATRAAGHALFLALAALLFLHLLPGFHNPRVIDPAPLSPGAAPFGMHLNLDKPLVAFWVVLALAPPMAGRD
;
A
#
# COMPACT_ATOMS: atom_id res chain seq x y z
N MET A 1 5.06 0.43 19.84
CA MET A 1 4.90 -0.64 18.83
C MET A 1 6.16 -1.50 18.86
N PRO A 2 6.05 -2.84 18.87
CA PRO A 2 7.21 -3.72 18.84
C PRO A 2 7.93 -3.67 17.48
N LEU A 3 9.23 -4.00 17.46
CA LEU A 3 10.03 -4.11 16.23
C LEU A 3 9.48 -5.17 15.28
N LEU A 4 8.88 -6.24 15.80
CA LEU A 4 8.18 -7.25 14.99
C LEU A 4 6.71 -6.86 14.88
N SER A 5 6.35 -6.30 13.73
CA SER A 5 4.99 -5.84 13.42
C SER A 5 4.72 -5.95 11.91
N PRO A 6 3.46 -5.84 11.46
CA PRO A 6 3.14 -5.79 10.03
C PRO A 6 3.96 -4.78 9.24
N TRP A 7 4.26 -3.61 9.82
CA TRP A 7 5.00 -2.54 9.14
C TRP A 7 6.47 -2.88 8.90
N SER A 8 7.09 -3.68 9.77
CA SER A 8 8.46 -4.14 9.56
C SER A 8 8.56 -4.99 8.29
N PHE A 9 7.55 -5.84 8.05
CA PHE A 9 7.43 -6.60 6.81
C PHE A 9 7.11 -5.68 5.60
N LEU A 10 6.30 -4.63 5.78
CA LEU A 10 6.10 -3.63 4.73
C LEU A 10 7.39 -2.90 4.36
N PHE A 11 8.23 -2.54 5.32
CA PHE A 11 9.53 -1.91 5.05
C PHE A 11 10.46 -2.85 4.30
N VAL A 12 10.51 -4.13 4.68
CA VAL A 12 11.26 -5.14 3.94
C VAL A 12 10.71 -5.26 2.51
N ALA A 13 9.39 -5.36 2.34
CA ALA A 13 8.77 -5.41 1.02
C ALA A 13 9.14 -4.20 0.16
N ALA A 14 9.08 -2.99 0.72
CA ALA A 14 9.45 -1.76 0.03
C ALA A 14 10.93 -1.73 -0.35
N ALA A 15 11.83 -2.18 0.54
CA ALA A 15 13.26 -2.27 0.25
C ALA A 15 13.56 -3.26 -0.90
N LEU A 16 12.85 -4.40 -0.93
CA LEU A 16 13.03 -5.40 -1.98
C LEU A 16 12.54 -4.92 -3.36
N LEU A 17 11.66 -3.90 -3.42
CA LEU A 17 11.12 -3.39 -4.69
C LEU A 17 12.17 -2.74 -5.60
N TRP A 18 13.22 -2.14 -5.05
CA TRP A 18 14.14 -1.32 -5.83
C TRP A 18 15.16 -2.13 -6.62
N PRO A 19 15.94 -3.05 -6.01
CA PRO A 19 16.91 -3.83 -6.77
C PRO A 19 16.20 -4.84 -7.70
N PRO A 20 16.56 -4.91 -8.99
CA PRO A 20 15.96 -5.85 -9.93
C PRO A 20 16.05 -7.31 -9.46
N ALA A 21 17.18 -7.69 -8.85
CA ALA A 21 17.44 -9.03 -8.34
C ALA A 21 16.47 -9.46 -7.22
N THR A 22 15.98 -8.52 -6.42
CA THR A 22 15.13 -8.80 -5.26
C THR A 22 13.65 -8.53 -5.50
N ARG A 23 13.31 -7.74 -6.53
CA ARG A 23 11.95 -7.23 -6.74
C ARG A 23 10.86 -8.30 -6.81
N ARG A 24 11.14 -9.45 -7.41
CA ARG A 24 10.18 -10.58 -7.45
C ARG A 24 9.81 -11.10 -6.06
N TRP A 25 10.71 -10.94 -5.08
CA TRP A 25 10.52 -11.40 -3.71
C TRP A 25 9.74 -10.40 -2.85
N ALA A 26 9.53 -9.16 -3.30
CA ALA A 26 8.82 -8.12 -2.54
C ALA A 26 7.37 -8.51 -2.18
N LEU A 27 6.74 -9.37 -2.99
CA LEU A 27 5.37 -9.84 -2.74
C LEU A 27 5.26 -10.74 -1.51
N ALA A 28 6.30 -11.49 -1.15
CA ALA A 28 6.27 -12.40 0.00
C ALA A 28 6.15 -11.66 1.35
N PRO A 29 7.03 -10.70 1.69
CA PRO A 29 6.87 -9.91 2.91
C PRO A 29 5.64 -8.98 2.84
N LEU A 30 5.23 -8.52 1.64
CA LEU A 30 3.97 -7.79 1.49
C LEU A 30 2.77 -8.67 1.90
N ALA A 31 2.68 -9.89 1.40
CA ALA A 31 1.63 -10.83 1.78
C ALA A 31 1.68 -11.17 3.28
N ALA A 32 2.88 -11.36 3.84
CA ALA A 32 3.07 -11.60 5.27
C ALA A 32 2.61 -10.41 6.14
N ALA A 33 2.90 -9.17 5.72
CA ALA A 33 2.43 -7.98 6.41
C ALA A 33 0.89 -7.92 6.48
N TYR A 34 0.21 -8.16 5.35
CA TYR A 34 -1.25 -8.14 5.29
C TYR A 34 -1.90 -9.34 5.99
N GLY A 35 -1.28 -10.52 5.89
CA GLY A 35 -1.72 -11.70 6.62
C GLY A 35 -1.61 -11.51 8.13
N TRP A 36 -0.54 -10.89 8.61
CA TRP A 36 -0.41 -10.54 10.03
C TRP A 36 -1.39 -9.45 10.45
N ALA A 37 -1.55 -8.39 9.64
CA ALA A 37 -2.53 -7.34 9.92
C ALA A 37 -3.95 -7.90 10.02
N TRP A 38 -4.29 -8.91 9.21
CA TRP A 38 -5.54 -9.63 9.34
C TRP A 38 -5.60 -10.45 10.63
N ALA A 39 -4.56 -11.24 10.92
CA ALA A 39 -4.49 -12.09 12.11
C ALA A 39 -4.57 -11.34 13.45
N ASN A 40 -4.12 -10.08 13.50
CA ASN A 40 -4.14 -9.26 14.71
C ASN A 40 -5.29 -8.23 14.76
N GLY A 41 -6.23 -8.26 13.80
CA GLY A 41 -7.40 -7.37 13.76
C GLY A 41 -7.13 -5.95 13.27
N THR A 42 -5.91 -5.64 12.83
CA THR A 42 -5.61 -4.34 12.19
C THR A 42 -6.28 -4.23 10.83
N LEU A 43 -6.58 -5.36 10.18
CA LEU A 43 -7.24 -5.44 8.89
C LEU A 43 -8.46 -6.37 8.97
N ASP A 44 -9.63 -5.86 8.59
CA ASP A 44 -10.83 -6.69 8.48
C ASP A 44 -10.75 -7.58 7.23
N PRO A 45 -11.40 -8.76 7.24
CA PRO A 45 -11.49 -9.61 6.06
C PRO A 45 -12.03 -8.87 4.82
N ALA A 46 -13.01 -7.98 5.00
CA ALA A 46 -13.60 -7.19 3.93
C ALA A 46 -12.57 -6.27 3.24
N ALA A 47 -11.54 -5.81 3.96
CA ALA A 47 -10.52 -4.93 3.39
C ALA A 47 -9.58 -5.64 2.41
N LEU A 48 -9.60 -6.98 2.32
CA LEU A 48 -8.90 -7.74 1.29
C LEU A 48 -9.50 -7.54 -0.11
N ALA A 49 -10.73 -7.01 -0.22
CA ALA A 49 -11.32 -6.65 -1.51
C ALA A 49 -10.52 -5.54 -2.22
N TRP A 50 -9.94 -4.60 -1.47
CA TRP A 50 -9.21 -3.46 -2.03
C TRP A 50 -7.91 -3.85 -2.76
N PRO A 51 -6.99 -4.66 -2.18
CA PRO A 51 -5.86 -5.19 -2.93
C PRO A 51 -6.28 -6.09 -4.09
N ALA A 52 -7.39 -6.84 -3.98
CA ALA A 52 -7.92 -7.62 -5.11
C ALA A 52 -8.37 -6.73 -6.29
N LEU A 53 -9.04 -5.62 -6.02
CA LEU A 53 -9.42 -4.64 -7.04
C LEU A 53 -8.21 -3.90 -7.63
N LEU A 54 -7.17 -3.66 -6.83
CA LEU A 54 -5.90 -3.14 -7.34
C LEU A 54 -5.21 -4.14 -8.28
N ILE A 55 -5.22 -5.45 -7.96
CA ILE A 55 -4.74 -6.49 -8.89
C ILE A 55 -5.57 -6.47 -10.17
N LEU A 56 -6.89 -6.37 -10.08
CA LEU A 56 -7.76 -6.25 -11.25
C LEU A 56 -7.39 -5.03 -12.10
N ALA A 57 -7.15 -3.86 -11.50
CA ALA A 57 -6.69 -2.68 -12.20
C ALA A 57 -5.38 -2.93 -12.97
N ALA A 58 -4.42 -3.65 -12.35
CA ALA A 58 -3.16 -4.03 -13.01
C ALA A 58 -3.39 -5.02 -14.18
N VAL A 59 -4.32 -5.97 -14.04
CA VAL A 59 -4.69 -6.91 -15.11
C VAL A 59 -5.32 -6.16 -16.28
N LEU A 60 -6.24 -5.23 -16.02
CA LEU A 60 -6.87 -4.40 -17.05
C LEU A 60 -5.87 -3.56 -17.86
N LEU A 61 -4.80 -3.10 -17.22
CA LEU A 61 -3.69 -2.40 -17.87
C LEU A 61 -2.87 -3.27 -18.83
N ARG A 62 -2.76 -4.58 -18.54
CA ARG A 62 -2.03 -5.53 -19.40
C ARG A 62 -2.82 -5.91 -20.66
N ASN A 63 -4.13 -5.70 -20.68
CA ASN A 63 -4.97 -5.97 -21.84
C ASN A 63 -4.71 -4.98 -22.99
N ALA A 64 -4.91 -5.45 -24.23
CA ALA A 64 -4.46 -4.74 -25.43
C ALA A 64 -5.35 -3.56 -25.85
N THR A 65 -6.62 -3.51 -25.42
CA THR A 65 -7.55 -2.48 -25.91
C THR A 65 -7.39 -1.15 -25.17
N PRO A 66 -7.55 0.00 -25.86
CA PRO A 66 -7.56 1.30 -25.19
C PRO A 66 -8.65 1.41 -24.11
N ALA A 67 -9.83 0.83 -24.35
CA ALA A 67 -10.94 0.85 -23.40
C ALA A 67 -10.61 0.11 -22.09
N THR A 68 -10.01 -1.08 -22.17
CA THR A 68 -9.62 -1.84 -20.96
C THR A 68 -8.53 -1.11 -20.16
N ARG A 69 -7.57 -0.47 -20.85
CA ARG A 69 -6.53 0.32 -20.17
C ARG A 69 -7.12 1.55 -19.48
N ALA A 70 -8.03 2.27 -20.15
CA ALA A 70 -8.73 3.40 -19.56
C ALA A 70 -9.51 2.98 -18.31
N ALA A 71 -10.22 1.84 -18.36
CA ALA A 71 -10.92 1.29 -17.21
C ALA A 71 -9.97 0.93 -16.06
N GLY A 72 -8.81 0.33 -16.34
CA GLY A 72 -7.81 0.01 -15.31
C GLY A 72 -7.22 1.26 -14.66
N HIS A 73 -6.93 2.30 -15.43
CA HIS A 73 -6.47 3.58 -14.87
C HIS A 73 -7.56 4.26 -14.03
N ALA A 74 -8.81 4.29 -14.51
CA ALA A 74 -9.92 4.85 -13.78
C ALA A 74 -10.15 4.12 -12.44
N LEU A 75 -10.12 2.78 -12.45
CA LEU A 75 -10.23 1.96 -11.25
C LEU A 75 -9.10 2.23 -10.26
N PHE A 76 -7.85 2.27 -10.74
CA PHE A 76 -6.70 2.59 -9.90
C PHE A 76 -6.82 3.99 -9.27
N LEU A 77 -7.13 5.02 -10.06
CA LEU A 77 -7.24 6.40 -9.57
C LEU A 77 -8.36 6.54 -8.53
N ALA A 78 -9.51 5.90 -8.76
CA ALA A 78 -10.62 5.87 -7.81
C ALA A 78 -10.19 5.18 -6.50
N LEU A 79 -9.61 3.98 -6.57
CA LEU A 79 -9.13 3.26 -5.38
C LEU A 79 -8.04 4.04 -4.64
N ALA A 80 -7.10 4.65 -5.37
CA ALA A 80 -6.04 5.45 -4.77
C ALA A 80 -6.61 6.63 -3.99
N ALA A 81 -7.57 7.37 -4.57
CA ALA A 81 -8.24 8.47 -3.88
C ALA A 81 -9.00 7.96 -2.64
N LEU A 82 -9.80 6.89 -2.78
CA LEU A 82 -10.60 6.35 -1.69
C LEU A 82 -9.74 5.80 -0.54
N LEU A 83 -8.61 5.15 -0.83
CA LEU A 83 -7.63 4.69 0.17
C LEU A 83 -6.95 5.88 0.85
N PHE A 84 -6.50 6.89 0.10
CA PHE A 84 -5.80 8.05 0.70
C PHE A 84 -6.70 8.92 1.57
N LEU A 85 -7.97 9.04 1.18
CA LEU A 85 -9.01 9.73 1.95
C LEU A 85 -9.60 8.87 3.07
N HIS A 86 -9.17 7.62 3.19
CA HIS A 86 -9.65 6.67 4.20
C HIS A 86 -11.17 6.45 4.16
N LEU A 87 -11.74 6.46 2.95
CA LEU A 87 -13.17 6.26 2.70
C LEU A 87 -13.54 4.78 2.53
N LEU A 88 -12.54 3.90 2.47
CA LEU A 88 -12.75 2.46 2.39
C LEU A 88 -12.64 1.82 3.79
N PRO A 89 -13.60 0.96 4.16
CA PRO A 89 -13.63 0.35 5.49
C PRO A 89 -12.58 -0.73 5.66
N GLY A 90 -12.37 -1.11 6.93
CA GLY A 90 -11.66 -2.31 7.35
C GLY A 90 -10.16 -2.13 7.61
N PHE A 91 -9.67 -0.89 7.69
CA PHE A 91 -8.31 -0.58 8.14
C PHE A 91 -8.34 0.07 9.52
N HIS A 92 -7.91 -0.66 10.55
CA HIS A 92 -7.80 -0.17 11.93
C HIS A 92 -6.39 0.36 12.21
N ASN A 93 -5.98 1.37 11.45
CA ASN A 93 -4.64 1.93 11.50
C ASN A 93 -4.30 2.49 12.90
N PRO A 94 -3.25 1.99 13.58
CA PRO A 94 -2.93 2.45 14.93
C PRO A 94 -2.37 3.86 14.93
N ARG A 95 -2.74 4.63 15.96
CA ARG A 95 -2.11 5.92 16.26
C ARG A 95 -0.76 5.68 16.92
N VAL A 96 0.28 6.32 16.40
CA VAL A 96 1.67 6.18 16.88
C VAL A 96 2.24 7.48 17.45
N ILE A 97 1.67 8.62 17.06
CA ILE A 97 1.98 9.92 17.65
C ILE A 97 0.65 10.55 18.05
N ASP A 98 0.51 10.82 19.35
CA ASP A 98 -0.66 11.51 19.86
C ASP A 98 -0.66 12.99 19.47
N PRO A 99 -1.83 13.60 19.20
CA PRO A 99 -1.91 14.97 18.78
C PRO A 99 -1.34 15.93 19.82
N ALA A 100 -0.24 16.61 19.48
CA ALA A 100 0.36 17.65 20.31
C ALA A 100 0.96 18.77 19.43
N PRO A 101 0.90 20.04 19.87
CA PRO A 101 1.62 21.12 19.19
C PRO A 101 3.13 20.84 19.20
N LEU A 102 3.77 20.95 18.04
CA LEU A 102 5.24 20.78 17.93
C LEU A 102 6.01 22.05 18.34
N SER A 103 5.32 23.19 18.43
CA SER A 103 5.86 24.47 18.88
C SER A 103 4.74 25.36 19.45
N PRO A 104 5.07 26.43 20.21
CA PRO A 104 4.07 27.35 20.75
C PRO A 104 3.19 27.95 19.64
N GLY A 105 1.86 27.81 19.78
CA GLY A 105 0.87 28.32 18.82
C GLY A 105 0.65 27.45 17.58
N ALA A 106 1.37 26.34 17.41
CA ALA A 106 1.14 25.42 16.29
C ALA A 106 -0.14 24.60 16.47
N ALA A 107 -0.75 24.22 15.35
CA ALA A 107 -1.81 23.21 15.35
C ALA A 107 -1.24 21.87 15.86
N PRO A 108 -2.03 21.07 16.61
CA PRO A 108 -1.59 19.76 17.06
C PRO A 108 -1.28 18.82 15.90
N PHE A 109 -0.10 18.20 15.91
CA PHE A 109 0.28 17.15 14.97
C PHE A 109 0.10 15.78 15.62
N GLY A 110 -0.58 14.87 14.93
CA GLY A 110 -0.68 13.46 15.29
C GLY A 110 -0.50 12.57 14.07
N MET A 111 -0.19 11.30 14.28
CA MET A 111 0.13 10.37 13.19
C MET A 111 -0.44 8.98 13.42
N HIS A 112 -1.07 8.44 12.37
CA HIS A 112 -1.44 7.03 12.28
C HIS A 112 -0.49 6.30 11.33
N LEU A 113 -0.17 5.06 11.68
CA LEU A 113 0.62 4.19 10.82
C LEU A 113 -0.33 3.47 9.86
N ASN A 114 -0.41 3.99 8.64
CA ASN A 114 -1.43 3.61 7.66
C ASN A 114 -1.02 2.36 6.87
N LEU A 115 -1.84 1.30 6.85
CA LEU A 115 -1.64 0.13 5.99
C LEU A 115 -2.17 0.34 4.56
N ASP A 116 -3.32 1.01 4.45
CA ASP A 116 -4.03 1.35 3.21
C ASP A 116 -3.18 2.15 2.21
N LYS A 117 -2.53 3.23 2.65
CA LYS A 117 -1.78 4.12 1.74
C LYS A 117 -0.62 3.41 1.01
N PRO A 118 0.20 2.58 1.67
CA PRO A 118 1.22 1.78 1.00
C PRO A 118 0.72 0.95 -0.19
N LEU A 119 -0.52 0.43 -0.20
CA LEU A 119 -1.04 -0.36 -1.33
C LEU A 119 -0.93 0.37 -2.66
N VAL A 120 -1.24 1.67 -2.65
CA VAL A 120 -1.18 2.52 -3.84
C VAL A 120 0.27 2.63 -4.34
N ALA A 121 1.22 2.85 -3.43
CA ALA A 121 2.64 2.94 -3.78
C ALA A 121 3.19 1.61 -4.31
N PHE A 122 2.89 0.49 -3.63
CA PHE A 122 3.25 -0.85 -4.10
C PHE A 122 2.67 -1.11 -5.49
N TRP A 123 1.41 -0.75 -5.72
CA TRP A 123 0.78 -0.91 -7.02
C TRP A 123 1.50 -0.12 -8.11
N VAL A 124 1.76 1.17 -7.90
CA VAL A 124 2.45 2.00 -8.91
C VAL A 124 3.79 1.40 -9.28
N VAL A 125 4.58 1.01 -8.29
CA VAL A 125 5.89 0.43 -8.55
C VAL A 125 5.75 -0.89 -9.29
N LEU A 126 4.96 -1.82 -8.76
CA LEU A 126 4.86 -3.19 -9.30
C LEU A 126 4.18 -3.25 -10.67
N ALA A 127 3.19 -2.40 -10.92
CA ALA A 127 2.38 -2.42 -12.15
C ALA A 127 2.91 -1.50 -13.25
N LEU A 128 3.51 -0.36 -12.91
CA LEU A 128 3.89 0.68 -13.88
C LEU A 128 5.39 0.92 -14.02
N ALA A 129 6.15 0.82 -12.92
CA ALA A 129 7.57 1.18 -12.96
C ALA A 129 8.42 -0.01 -13.44
N PRO A 130 9.38 0.18 -14.38
CA PRO A 130 10.42 -0.82 -14.58
C PRO A 130 11.24 -0.97 -13.28
N PRO A 131 11.91 -2.11 -13.04
CA PRO A 131 12.95 -2.18 -12.00
C PRO A 131 13.95 -1.05 -12.21
N MET A 132 14.44 -0.42 -11.14
CA MET A 132 15.52 0.56 -11.27
C MET A 132 16.77 -0.20 -11.74
N ALA A 133 16.95 -0.30 -13.05
CA ALA A 133 18.16 -0.75 -13.66
C ALA A 133 19.18 0.39 -13.50
N GLY A 134 20.22 0.17 -12.69
CA GLY A 134 21.51 0.74 -13.06
C GLY A 134 21.83 0.23 -14.47
N ARG A 135 22.46 1.04 -15.30
CA ARG A 135 23.01 0.53 -16.56
C ARG A 135 23.95 -0.62 -16.20
N ASP A 136 23.68 -1.81 -16.73
CA ASP A 136 24.66 -2.88 -16.79
C ASP A 136 25.91 -2.40 -17.55
#